data_AF-A0A067Q8N8-F1
#
_entry.id   AF-A0A067Q8N8-F1
#
_cell.length_a   1.000
_cell.length_b   1.000
_cell.length_c   1.000
_cell.angle_alpha   90.00
_cell.angle_beta   90.00
_cell.angle_gamma   90.00
#
_symmetry.space_group_name_H-M   'P 1'
#
loop_
_entity.id
_entity.type
_entity.pdbx_description
1 polymer ?
#
loop_
_entity_poly.entity_id
_entity_poly.type
_entity_poly.pdbx_seq_one_letter_code
_entity_poly.pdbx_strand_id
1 'polypeptide(L)'
;MDDLSPVPSPQPQTPSIDPSEPESAPSVDDSVSSSFPLKDDLECIASLEDDSDFTPYRLLFLWEVVHILHPTLDIRLKRQLWLSLIEGGGEDDVWLWEDGDEAWAQQNYHPDPATLQGVTPWALQEALAALQKRLARGTPVGQDASLEATPYRKRVSSVGTPSWRFLAIAWLVCTLEDENNLVLSQGFRPFRTFNLGFLVGVWIGTLRKLPGTPAPVSDEVYKSFDRNMRDVGHNCAPPVPLVAVEDMRIWLAFFLWLYNMSDMGVLCFRQANCHGRKLQPTPWLSYPQDRRHRPPLLSRSQKPKDDLGTEHPQLLHAIVWLTATNHGSEALSDGTLEDIHVSIASLSGHTWDNSEMELRGKLQAGTPDPMYFTWINGYPRVWRRELTGNLSSWNWQQFEELRTAASSKVPHYPPTSSIVALGAIFWFTICVVHNVGTSRAVLKNSQAAWSKWFSAVHRYTQPFANLPDIPDSPSILRFHAQLAQSFHTCHLQLSRFELNLYAAVTSYLETGQDVMFVGVGGQISWGDQGVVRGEGCDECQAMRLRLRDPLSSITGIPMQTSVGVSLGVISTSIPRVPHPPLDRLASQFV
;
A
#
# COMPACT_ATOMS: atom_id res chain seq x y z
N MET A 1 -16.69 67.89 -3.66
CA MET A 1 -16.83 66.82 -2.67
C MET A 1 -15.83 65.75 -3.03
N ASP A 2 -14.64 65.98 -2.49
CA ASP A 2 -13.53 65.10 -2.14
C ASP A 2 -13.09 64.00 -3.12
N ASP A 3 -12.13 64.44 -3.95
CA ASP A 3 -11.05 63.66 -4.54
C ASP A 3 -10.20 62.99 -3.46
N LEU A 4 -10.10 61.66 -3.50
CA LEU A 4 -9.11 60.90 -2.73
C LEU A 4 -8.19 60.16 -3.70
N SER A 5 -7.07 60.80 -4.00
CA SER A 5 -5.92 60.18 -4.65
C SER A 5 -5.25 59.15 -3.71
N PRO A 6 -4.71 58.04 -4.22
CA PRO A 6 -4.01 57.06 -3.40
C PRO A 6 -2.62 57.56 -2.99
N VAL A 7 -2.31 57.41 -1.71
CA VAL A 7 -1.00 57.67 -1.11
C VAL A 7 0.01 56.63 -1.61
N PRO A 8 1.20 57.02 -2.11
CA PRO A 8 2.22 56.07 -2.52
C PRO A 8 2.92 55.45 -1.31
N SER A 9 3.04 54.12 -1.33
CA SER A 9 3.81 53.35 -0.35
C SER A 9 5.30 53.69 -0.39
N PRO A 10 6.00 53.75 0.75
CA PRO A 10 7.42 54.06 0.78
C PRO A 10 8.23 52.90 0.19
N GLN A 11 9.10 53.21 -0.78
CA GLN A 11 10.11 52.28 -1.27
C GLN A 11 11.17 52.04 -0.18
N PRO A 12 11.65 50.79 0.02
CA PRO A 12 12.78 50.53 0.88
C PRO A 12 14.04 51.14 0.26
N GLN A 13 14.68 52.05 0.99
CA GLN A 13 16.01 52.55 0.65
C GLN A 13 17.03 51.42 0.85
N THR A 14 17.61 50.94 -0.24
CA THR A 14 18.81 50.11 -0.22
C THR A 14 20.02 50.98 0.18
N PRO A 15 20.85 50.56 1.13
CA PRO A 15 22.08 51.27 1.44
C PRO A 15 23.08 51.09 0.29
N SER A 16 23.55 52.22 -0.25
CA SER A 16 24.66 52.31 -1.20
C SER A 16 25.95 51.89 -0.49
N ILE A 17 26.51 50.75 -0.91
CA ILE A 17 27.84 50.29 -0.49
C ILE A 17 28.81 50.64 -1.64
N ASP A 18 29.82 51.45 -1.32
CA ASP A 18 30.95 51.76 -2.20
C ASP A 18 31.69 50.48 -2.63
N PRO A 19 32.11 50.35 -3.90
CA PRO A 19 32.84 49.18 -4.37
C PRO A 19 34.33 49.34 -4.03
N SER A 20 34.74 48.78 -2.91
CA SER A 20 36.16 48.46 -2.67
C SER A 20 36.52 47.23 -3.51
N GLU A 21 37.52 47.38 -4.39
CA GLU A 21 38.15 46.31 -5.18
C GLU A 21 38.46 45.07 -4.32
N PRO A 22 38.07 43.86 -4.76
CA PRO A 22 38.68 42.65 -4.25
C PRO A 22 39.92 42.31 -5.08
N GLU A 23 41.04 42.17 -4.36
CA GLU A 23 42.28 41.55 -4.82
C GLU A 23 42.02 40.21 -5.54
N SER A 24 42.55 40.12 -6.76
CA SER A 24 43.08 38.94 -7.43
C SER A 24 42.64 37.57 -6.90
N ALA A 25 41.55 37.04 -7.48
CA ALA A 25 41.22 35.63 -7.36
C ALA A 25 42.32 34.76 -8.02
N PRO A 26 42.79 33.67 -7.37
CA PRO A 26 43.65 32.71 -8.03
C PRO A 26 42.85 32.01 -9.13
N SER A 27 43.45 31.91 -10.33
CA SER A 27 42.91 31.13 -11.44
C SER A 27 42.76 29.68 -11.01
N VAL A 28 41.51 29.28 -10.73
CA VAL A 28 41.14 27.88 -10.58
C VAL A 28 41.22 27.28 -11.98
N ASP A 29 42.26 26.50 -12.22
CA ASP A 29 42.28 25.55 -13.32
C ASP A 29 41.07 24.63 -13.12
N ASP A 30 40.02 24.85 -13.92
CA ASP A 30 38.94 23.90 -14.14
C ASP A 30 39.52 22.67 -14.86
N SER A 31 40.28 21.87 -14.12
CA SER A 31 40.62 20.52 -14.52
C SER A 31 39.31 19.74 -14.58
N VAL A 32 38.76 19.64 -15.79
CA VAL A 32 37.68 18.73 -16.17
C VAL A 32 38.05 17.37 -15.61
N SER A 33 37.46 17.03 -14.45
CA SER A 33 37.60 15.73 -13.82
C SER A 33 36.98 14.73 -14.78
N SER A 34 37.83 14.06 -15.55
CA SER A 34 37.42 12.99 -16.43
C SER A 34 36.76 11.92 -15.57
N SER A 35 35.45 11.78 -15.73
CA SER A 35 34.57 10.80 -15.10
C SER A 35 35.03 9.39 -15.45
N PHE A 36 36.04 8.89 -14.75
CA PHE A 36 36.38 7.48 -14.78
C PHE A 36 35.29 6.69 -14.04
N PRO A 37 34.93 5.48 -14.52
CA PRO A 37 34.10 4.56 -13.75
C PRO A 37 34.70 4.36 -12.36
N LEU A 38 33.85 4.34 -11.33
CA LEU A 38 34.27 3.99 -9.97
C LEU A 38 34.85 2.58 -9.98
N LYS A 39 35.94 2.38 -9.26
CA LYS A 39 36.54 1.06 -9.05
C LYS A 39 35.52 0.11 -8.41
N ASP A 40 34.75 0.59 -7.45
CA ASP A 40 33.69 -0.19 -6.80
C ASP A 40 32.60 -0.65 -7.79
N ASP A 41 32.31 0.14 -8.83
CA ASP A 41 31.34 -0.23 -9.87
C ASP A 41 31.89 -1.34 -10.78
N LEU A 42 33.16 -1.24 -11.16
CA LEU A 42 33.83 -2.27 -11.96
C LEU A 42 33.99 -3.59 -11.18
N GLU A 43 34.34 -3.52 -9.90
CA GLU A 43 34.44 -4.70 -9.03
C GLU A 43 33.06 -5.35 -8.81
N CYS A 44 32.02 -4.55 -8.63
CA CYS A 44 30.64 -5.06 -8.51
C CYS A 44 30.20 -5.79 -9.79
N ILE A 45 30.52 -5.25 -10.98
CA ILE A 45 30.21 -5.89 -12.26
C ILE A 45 30.93 -7.23 -12.38
N ALA A 46 32.26 -7.24 -12.21
CA ALA A 46 33.07 -8.45 -12.33
C ALA A 46 32.57 -9.54 -11.36
N SER A 47 32.26 -9.15 -10.12
CA SER A 47 31.82 -10.09 -9.10
C SER A 47 30.44 -10.70 -9.37
N LEU A 48 29.51 -9.93 -9.97
CA LEU A 48 28.18 -10.40 -10.38
C LEU A 48 28.21 -11.23 -11.67
N GLU A 49 29.19 -11.00 -12.54
CA GLU A 49 29.41 -11.81 -13.76
C GLU A 49 30.02 -13.18 -13.43
N ASP A 50 30.95 -13.22 -12.46
CA ASP A 50 31.66 -14.44 -12.05
C ASP A 50 30.82 -15.37 -11.14
N ASP A 51 29.57 -15.00 -10.83
CA ASP A 51 28.67 -15.69 -9.88
C ASP A 51 29.39 -16.00 -8.54
N SER A 52 30.24 -15.06 -8.12
CA SER A 52 31.02 -15.17 -6.89
C SER A 52 30.13 -14.98 -5.65
N ASP A 53 30.59 -15.42 -4.47
CA ASP A 53 29.93 -15.18 -3.16
C ASP A 53 29.93 -13.68 -2.75
N PHE A 54 30.03 -12.77 -3.72
CA PHE A 54 30.01 -11.34 -3.52
C PHE A 54 28.61 -10.84 -3.19
N THR A 55 28.53 -10.02 -2.14
CA THR A 55 27.29 -9.36 -1.73
C THR A 55 27.37 -7.88 -2.12
N PRO A 56 26.57 -7.40 -3.10
CA PRO A 56 26.62 -6.01 -3.57
C PRO A 56 25.86 -5.07 -2.61
N TYR A 57 26.47 -4.71 -1.49
CA TYR A 57 25.85 -3.95 -0.41
C TYR A 57 25.25 -2.62 -0.84
N ARG A 58 25.87 -1.88 -1.79
CA ARG A 58 25.28 -0.64 -2.31
C ARG A 58 23.97 -0.87 -3.05
N LEU A 59 23.89 -1.95 -3.84
CA LEU A 59 22.66 -2.33 -4.55
C LEU A 59 21.59 -2.79 -3.55
N LEU A 60 21.97 -3.60 -2.56
CA LEU A 60 21.06 -4.05 -1.50
C LEU A 60 20.55 -2.90 -0.64
N PHE A 61 21.38 -1.89 -0.38
CA PHE A 61 20.96 -0.67 0.33
C PHE A 61 19.88 0.09 -0.43
N LEU A 62 20.06 0.33 -1.74
CA LEU A 62 19.03 0.98 -2.56
C LEU A 62 17.72 0.18 -2.56
N TRP A 63 17.83 -1.15 -2.69
CA TRP A 63 16.66 -2.03 -2.62
C TRP A 63 15.93 -1.89 -1.29
N GLU A 64 16.66 -1.93 -0.18
CA GLU A 64 16.10 -1.84 1.15
C GLU A 64 15.38 -0.50 1.37
N VAL A 65 15.97 0.62 0.92
CA VAL A 65 15.30 1.93 0.99
C VAL A 65 14.00 1.93 0.20
N VAL A 66 14.00 1.41 -1.05
CA VAL A 66 12.78 1.26 -1.86
C VAL A 66 11.75 0.36 -1.18
N HIS A 67 12.20 -0.74 -0.58
CA HIS A 67 11.34 -1.70 0.11
C HIS A 67 10.64 -1.09 1.32
N ILE A 68 11.39 -0.35 2.17
CA ILE A 68 10.87 0.33 3.36
C ILE A 68 9.96 1.49 2.97
N LEU A 69 10.30 2.23 1.92
CA LEU A 69 9.50 3.35 1.41
C LEU A 69 8.13 2.88 0.91
N HIS A 70 8.09 1.66 0.38
CA HIS A 70 6.90 1.11 -0.26
C HIS A 70 6.57 -0.30 0.27
N PRO A 71 6.15 -0.44 1.52
CA PRO A 71 5.88 -1.76 2.10
C PRO A 71 4.74 -2.49 1.37
N THR A 72 3.78 -1.74 0.81
CA THR A 72 2.59 -2.28 0.14
C THR A 72 2.67 -2.33 -1.38
N LEU A 73 3.81 -1.97 -1.99
CA LEU A 73 3.95 -2.08 -3.45
C LEU A 73 4.17 -3.53 -3.89
N ASP A 74 3.66 -3.88 -5.07
CA ASP A 74 4.06 -5.10 -5.77
C ASP A 74 5.57 -5.16 -5.98
N ILE A 75 6.14 -6.35 -5.78
CA ILE A 75 7.58 -6.57 -5.84
C ILE A 75 8.21 -6.19 -7.19
N ARG A 76 7.45 -6.33 -8.28
CA ARG A 76 7.87 -5.97 -9.64
C ARG A 76 8.02 -4.45 -9.78
N LEU A 77 7.11 -3.68 -9.18
CA LEU A 77 7.18 -2.21 -9.18
C LEU A 77 8.34 -1.71 -8.32
N LYS A 78 8.55 -2.32 -7.14
CA LYS A 78 9.74 -2.04 -6.32
C LYS A 78 11.01 -2.31 -7.10
N ARG A 79 11.06 -3.44 -7.81
CA ARG A 79 12.19 -3.80 -8.67
C ARG A 79 12.39 -2.84 -9.83
N GLN A 80 11.32 -2.44 -10.50
CA GLN A 80 11.42 -1.46 -11.58
C GLN A 80 12.01 -0.13 -11.09
N LEU A 81 11.54 0.38 -9.95
CA LEU A 81 12.10 1.59 -9.34
C LEU A 81 13.56 1.38 -8.93
N TRP A 82 13.88 0.28 -8.27
CA TRP A 82 15.26 -0.04 -7.89
C TRP A 82 16.21 -0.10 -9.10
N LEU A 83 15.79 -0.75 -10.19
CA LEU A 83 16.56 -0.82 -11.43
C LEU A 83 16.69 0.55 -12.10
N SER A 84 15.66 1.41 -12.07
CA SER A 84 15.76 2.77 -12.61
C SER A 84 16.75 3.63 -11.84
N LEU A 85 16.82 3.47 -10.50
CA LEU A 85 17.84 4.11 -9.67
C LEU A 85 19.28 3.65 -10.01
N ILE A 86 19.45 2.38 -10.43
CA ILE A 86 20.75 1.80 -10.83
C ILE A 86 21.12 2.13 -12.28
N GLU A 87 20.14 2.25 -13.17
CA GLU A 87 20.39 2.64 -14.56
C GLU A 87 20.62 4.16 -14.67
N GLY A 88 19.95 4.93 -13.81
CA GLY A 88 19.92 6.39 -13.85
C GLY A 88 19.23 6.92 -15.11
N GLY A 89 19.32 8.23 -15.34
CA GLY A 89 18.76 8.88 -16.54
C GLY A 89 17.81 10.05 -16.26
N GLY A 90 17.33 10.19 -15.02
CA GLY A 90 16.56 11.36 -14.59
C GLY A 90 17.44 12.54 -14.19
N GLU A 91 16.81 13.70 -13.96
CA GLU A 91 17.48 14.91 -13.44
C GLU A 91 18.05 14.68 -12.02
N ASP A 92 17.37 13.83 -11.24
CA ASP A 92 17.71 13.47 -9.85
C ASP A 92 18.61 12.22 -9.77
N ASP A 93 19.86 12.27 -10.26
CA ASP A 93 20.76 11.12 -10.11
C ASP A 93 21.12 10.87 -8.64
N VAL A 94 20.78 9.69 -8.14
CA VAL A 94 21.08 9.23 -6.78
C VAL A 94 22.42 8.51 -6.66
N TRP A 95 23.16 8.35 -7.77
CA TRP A 95 24.45 7.66 -7.79
C TRP A 95 25.57 8.55 -7.25
N LEU A 96 25.54 8.78 -5.93
CA LEU A 96 26.49 9.62 -5.20
C LEU A 96 27.54 8.79 -4.44
N TRP A 97 27.82 7.58 -4.94
CA TRP A 97 28.83 6.71 -4.37
C TRP A 97 30.23 7.20 -4.70
N GLU A 98 31.19 6.84 -3.86
CA GLU A 98 32.62 7.01 -4.12
C GLU A 98 33.34 5.69 -3.84
N ASP A 99 34.56 5.56 -4.39
CA ASP A 99 35.38 4.36 -4.15
C ASP A 99 35.61 4.12 -2.65
N GLY A 100 35.44 2.87 -2.23
CA GLY A 100 35.51 2.43 -0.84
C GLY A 100 34.18 2.43 -0.09
N ASP A 101 33.09 2.96 -0.67
CA ASP A 101 31.75 2.86 -0.08
C ASP A 101 31.28 1.41 0.02
N GLU A 102 31.61 0.56 -0.96
CA GLU A 102 31.27 -0.86 -0.95
C GLU A 102 31.97 -1.59 0.22
N ALA A 103 33.29 -1.40 0.34
CA ALA A 103 34.08 -1.99 1.41
C ALA A 103 33.67 -1.48 2.80
N TRP A 104 33.29 -0.20 2.90
CA TRP A 104 32.73 0.36 4.12
C TRP A 104 31.38 -0.29 4.47
N ALA A 105 30.48 -0.43 3.49
CA ALA A 105 29.16 -1.02 3.70
C ALA A 105 29.26 -2.47 4.18
N GLN A 106 30.16 -3.26 3.61
CA GLN A 106 30.41 -4.64 4.04
C GLN A 106 30.73 -4.76 5.55
N GLN A 107 31.40 -3.75 6.12
CA GLN A 107 31.79 -3.75 7.54
C GLN A 107 30.75 -3.11 8.47
N ASN A 108 29.92 -2.22 7.94
CA ASN A 108 29.13 -1.27 8.76
C ASN A 108 27.63 -1.35 8.50
N TYR A 109 27.20 -2.02 7.43
CA TYR A 109 25.81 -2.12 7.03
C TYR A 109 25.40 -3.59 6.92
N HIS A 110 24.32 -3.93 7.62
CA HIS A 110 23.73 -5.27 7.60
C HIS A 110 22.30 -5.15 7.12
N PRO A 111 22.01 -5.52 5.86
CA PRO A 111 20.66 -5.43 5.33
C PRO A 111 19.72 -6.34 6.13
N ASP A 112 18.50 -5.90 6.36
CA ASP A 112 17.51 -6.69 7.09
C ASP A 112 17.02 -7.82 6.17
N PRO A 113 17.18 -9.11 6.55
CA PRO A 113 16.75 -10.23 5.71
C PRO A 113 15.28 -10.14 5.27
N ALA A 114 14.41 -9.57 6.11
CA ALA A 114 12.99 -9.40 5.77
C ALA A 114 12.80 -8.41 4.60
N THR A 115 13.66 -7.40 4.49
CA THR A 115 13.60 -6.39 3.42
C THR A 115 14.19 -6.88 2.10
N LEU A 116 15.03 -7.91 2.13
CA LEU A 116 15.64 -8.51 0.94
C LEU A 116 14.69 -9.45 0.17
N GLN A 117 13.46 -9.63 0.63
CA GLN A 117 12.42 -10.32 -0.14
C GLN A 117 12.32 -9.70 -1.54
N GLY A 118 12.45 -10.52 -2.59
CA GLY A 118 12.41 -10.08 -3.99
C GLY A 118 13.77 -9.87 -4.66
N VAL A 119 14.86 -9.80 -3.90
CA VAL A 119 16.23 -9.77 -4.44
C VAL A 119 16.68 -11.20 -4.72
N THR A 120 16.21 -11.75 -5.83
CA THR A 120 16.64 -13.08 -6.31
C THR A 120 17.94 -12.97 -7.10
N PRO A 121 18.66 -14.09 -7.35
CA PRO A 121 19.81 -14.10 -8.26
C PRO A 121 19.47 -13.50 -9.63
N TRP A 122 18.26 -13.76 -10.14
CA TRP A 122 17.79 -13.16 -11.38
C TRP A 122 17.61 -11.64 -11.28
N ALA A 123 17.06 -11.12 -10.17
CA ALA A 123 16.95 -9.68 -9.96
C ALA A 123 18.34 -8.99 -9.88
N LEU A 124 19.34 -9.66 -9.31
CA LEU A 124 20.72 -9.18 -9.30
C LEU A 124 21.34 -9.14 -10.71
N GLN A 125 21.01 -10.10 -11.58
CA GLN A 125 21.42 -10.07 -12.98
C GLN A 125 20.76 -8.91 -13.75
N GLU A 126 19.50 -8.58 -13.46
CA GLU A 126 18.87 -7.37 -14.01
C GLU A 126 19.56 -6.09 -13.50
N ALA A 127 19.95 -6.06 -12.22
CA ALA A 127 20.69 -4.94 -11.63
C ALA A 127 22.10 -4.78 -12.23
N LEU A 128 22.79 -5.89 -12.51
CA LEU A 128 24.04 -5.90 -13.26
C LEU A 128 23.86 -5.25 -14.63
N ALA A 129 22.84 -5.66 -15.39
CA ALA A 129 22.54 -5.08 -16.69
C ALA A 129 22.23 -3.58 -16.59
N ALA A 130 21.49 -3.14 -15.56
CA ALA A 130 21.22 -1.73 -15.30
C ALA A 130 22.51 -0.94 -15.02
N LEU A 131 23.42 -1.50 -14.20
CA LEU A 131 24.71 -0.87 -13.87
C LEU A 131 25.62 -0.78 -15.11
N GLN A 132 25.70 -1.83 -15.91
CA GLN A 132 26.44 -1.84 -17.18
C GLN A 132 25.92 -0.78 -18.14
N LYS A 133 24.59 -0.63 -18.26
CA LYS A 133 23.97 0.44 -19.07
C LYS A 133 24.34 1.82 -18.55
N ARG A 134 24.33 2.04 -17.23
CA ARG A 134 24.79 3.30 -16.62
C ARG A 134 26.23 3.62 -17.05
N LEU A 135 27.16 2.67 -16.92
CA LEU A 135 28.56 2.89 -17.30
C LEU A 135 28.72 3.11 -18.81
N ALA A 136 27.97 2.39 -19.64
CA ALA A 136 28.02 2.51 -21.10
C ALA A 136 27.54 3.86 -21.62
N ARG A 137 26.62 4.54 -20.91
CA ARG A 137 26.16 5.88 -21.28
C ARG A 137 27.28 6.93 -21.19
N GLY A 138 28.28 6.72 -20.32
CA GLY A 138 29.46 7.57 -20.18
C GLY A 138 29.16 8.97 -19.66
N THR A 139 29.83 9.39 -18.58
CA THR A 139 29.57 10.65 -17.83
C THR A 139 28.17 10.71 -17.19
N PRO A 140 28.03 11.28 -15.97
CA PRO A 140 26.75 11.35 -15.29
C PRO A 140 25.81 12.24 -16.12
N VAL A 141 24.55 11.83 -16.21
CA VAL A 141 23.46 12.69 -16.69
C VAL A 141 23.46 13.93 -15.81
N GLY A 142 24.09 14.99 -16.33
CA GLY A 142 24.50 16.11 -15.50
C GLY A 142 25.21 17.27 -16.19
N GLN A 143 25.47 17.20 -17.51
CA GLN A 143 25.74 18.43 -18.27
C GLN A 143 24.50 19.34 -18.34
N ASP A 144 23.32 18.76 -18.21
CA ASP A 144 22.04 19.46 -18.03
C ASP A 144 21.48 19.31 -16.60
N ALA A 145 22.26 18.83 -15.62
CA ALA A 145 21.81 18.83 -14.24
C ALA A 145 21.45 20.27 -13.88
N SER A 146 20.23 20.46 -13.36
CA SER A 146 19.77 21.73 -12.82
C SER A 146 20.91 22.40 -12.05
N LEU A 147 21.12 23.70 -12.25
CA LEU A 147 22.11 24.50 -11.52
C LEU A 147 21.98 24.34 -9.98
N GLU A 148 20.81 23.89 -9.51
CA GLU A 148 20.53 23.59 -8.10
C GLU A 148 21.11 22.24 -7.63
N ALA A 149 21.40 21.30 -8.54
CA ALA A 149 21.85 19.96 -8.20
C ALA A 149 23.36 19.85 -7.99
N THR A 150 24.15 20.66 -8.69
CA THR A 150 25.62 20.66 -8.60
C THR A 150 26.15 20.95 -7.18
N PRO A 151 25.62 21.94 -6.42
CA PRO A 151 26.14 22.28 -5.10
C PRO A 151 25.97 21.18 -4.05
N TYR A 152 24.82 20.48 -4.05
CA TYR A 152 24.63 19.39 -3.08
C TYR A 152 25.45 18.15 -3.46
N ARG A 153 25.56 17.80 -4.75
CA ARG A 153 26.39 16.66 -5.19
C ARG A 153 27.84 16.83 -4.77
N LYS A 154 28.41 18.02 -5.02
CA LYS A 154 29.77 18.36 -4.58
C LYS A 154 29.93 18.24 -3.06
N ARG A 155 28.90 18.59 -2.29
CA ARG A 155 28.93 18.45 -0.83
C ARG A 155 28.92 16.99 -0.40
N VAL A 156 28.04 16.18 -0.98
CA VAL A 156 27.94 14.74 -0.66
C VAL A 156 29.24 14.03 -1.00
N SER A 157 29.83 14.27 -2.18
CA SER A 157 31.12 13.67 -2.57
C SER A 157 32.28 14.15 -1.70
N SER A 158 32.26 15.41 -1.24
CA SER A 158 33.32 15.97 -0.38
C SER A 158 33.32 15.44 1.06
N VAL A 159 32.26 14.76 1.51
CA VAL A 159 32.22 14.22 2.87
C VAL A 159 33.04 12.95 2.94
N GLY A 160 34.08 12.96 3.77
CA GLY A 160 34.96 11.81 4.00
C GLY A 160 34.32 10.66 4.80
N THR A 161 33.07 10.80 5.26
CA THR A 161 32.37 9.77 6.04
C THR A 161 31.28 9.11 5.18
N PRO A 162 31.44 7.84 4.78
CA PRO A 162 30.45 7.12 3.97
C PRO A 162 29.02 7.15 4.52
N SER A 163 28.83 7.11 5.85
CA SER A 163 27.48 7.13 6.45
C SER A 163 26.63 8.32 5.99
N TRP A 164 27.24 9.51 5.84
CA TRP A 164 26.55 10.70 5.34
C TRP A 164 26.15 10.57 3.87
N ARG A 165 26.98 9.91 3.05
CA ARG A 165 26.63 9.61 1.65
C ARG A 165 25.44 8.67 1.57
N PHE A 166 25.44 7.58 2.34
CA PHE A 166 24.32 6.65 2.43
C PHE A 166 23.02 7.34 2.87
N LEU A 167 23.09 8.23 3.86
CA LEU A 167 21.93 9.03 4.30
C LEU A 167 21.42 10.01 3.24
N ALA A 168 22.33 10.64 2.49
CA ALA A 168 21.96 11.51 1.37
C ALA A 168 21.28 10.73 0.26
N ILE A 169 21.83 9.57 -0.11
CA ILE A 169 21.26 8.68 -1.11
C ILE A 169 19.87 8.21 -0.68
N ALA A 170 19.70 7.75 0.57
CA ALA A 170 18.39 7.36 1.08
C ALA A 170 17.36 8.48 1.01
N TRP A 171 17.77 9.72 1.35
CA TRP A 171 16.88 10.89 1.26
C TRP A 171 16.51 11.22 -0.19
N LEU A 172 17.47 11.18 -1.11
CA LEU A 172 17.21 11.45 -2.52
C LEU A 172 16.30 10.40 -3.12
N VAL A 173 16.49 9.12 -2.81
CA VAL A 173 15.56 8.04 -3.21
C VAL A 173 14.14 8.34 -2.72
N CYS A 174 13.98 8.83 -1.49
CA CYS A 174 12.67 9.19 -0.92
C CYS A 174 12.00 10.42 -1.57
N THR A 175 12.73 11.22 -2.35
CA THR A 175 12.24 12.50 -2.89
C THR A 175 12.33 12.61 -4.42
N LEU A 176 12.84 11.56 -5.06
CA LEU A 176 13.10 11.46 -6.49
C LEU A 176 11.82 11.60 -7.34
N GLU A 177 11.92 12.21 -8.52
CA GLU A 177 10.78 12.33 -9.43
C GLU A 177 10.17 10.98 -9.86
N ASP A 178 10.96 9.94 -10.18
CA ASP A 178 10.40 8.62 -10.54
C ASP A 178 9.65 7.97 -9.37
N GLU A 179 10.09 8.18 -8.13
CA GLU A 179 9.35 7.75 -6.92
C GLU A 179 7.99 8.44 -6.89
N ASN A 180 7.97 9.76 -7.15
CA ASN A 180 6.74 10.51 -7.17
C ASN A 180 5.83 10.03 -8.30
N ASN A 181 6.36 9.82 -9.51
CA ASN A 181 5.60 9.25 -10.64
C ASN A 181 5.01 7.87 -10.31
N LEU A 182 5.75 7.04 -9.59
CA LEU A 182 5.26 5.75 -9.11
C LEU A 182 4.12 5.95 -8.10
N VAL A 183 4.31 6.77 -7.07
CA VAL A 183 3.28 7.10 -6.08
C VAL A 183 2.02 7.69 -6.74
N LEU A 184 2.21 8.55 -7.74
CA LEU A 184 1.15 9.15 -8.54
C LEU A 184 0.35 8.07 -9.28
N SER A 185 1.03 7.12 -9.95
CA SER A 185 0.39 6.01 -10.65
C SER A 185 -0.45 5.10 -9.74
N GLN A 186 -0.15 5.10 -8.43
CA GLN A 186 -0.86 4.34 -7.40
C GLN A 186 -2.04 5.09 -6.79
N GLY A 187 -2.34 6.31 -7.27
CA GLY A 187 -3.43 7.12 -6.75
C GLY A 187 -3.10 7.90 -5.47
N PHE A 188 -1.83 7.93 -5.06
CA PHE A 188 -1.35 8.79 -3.98
C PHE A 188 -0.84 10.13 -4.52
N ARG A 189 -0.87 11.14 -3.68
CA ARG A 189 -0.13 12.38 -3.93
C ARG A 189 1.32 12.24 -3.42
N PRO A 190 2.28 12.98 -4.02
CA PRO A 190 3.68 13.01 -3.63
C PRO A 190 3.89 13.08 -2.12
N PHE A 191 4.60 12.11 -1.54
CA PHE A 191 4.82 12.06 -0.09
C PHE A 191 5.66 13.23 0.41
N ARG A 192 6.62 13.71 -0.40
CA ARG A 192 7.44 14.89 -0.09
C ARG A 192 6.62 16.15 0.21
N THR A 193 5.45 16.28 -0.41
CA THR A 193 4.52 17.41 -0.17
C THR A 193 3.43 17.07 0.84
N PHE A 194 2.82 15.89 0.73
CA PHE A 194 1.59 15.59 1.49
C PHE A 194 1.82 14.81 2.80
N ASN A 195 2.95 14.11 2.92
CA ASN A 195 3.26 13.23 4.06
C ASN A 195 4.78 13.17 4.36
N LEU A 196 5.43 14.33 4.45
CA LEU A 196 6.86 14.43 4.72
C LEU A 196 7.28 13.67 6.00
N GLY A 197 6.44 13.64 7.03
CA GLY A 197 6.71 12.89 8.26
C GLY A 197 6.90 11.38 8.04
N PHE A 198 6.26 10.80 7.01
CA PHE A 198 6.50 9.41 6.62
C PHE A 198 7.91 9.23 6.04
N LEU A 199 8.33 10.10 5.12
CA LEU A 199 9.68 10.06 4.53
C LEU A 199 10.77 10.25 5.59
N VAL A 200 10.55 11.16 6.54
CA VAL A 200 11.41 11.35 7.71
C VAL A 200 11.52 10.07 8.52
N GLY A 201 10.38 9.39 8.76
CA GLY A 201 10.36 8.09 9.45
C GLY A 201 11.14 7.00 8.72
N VAL A 202 10.99 6.90 7.39
CA VAL A 202 11.76 5.97 6.54
C VAL A 202 13.25 6.26 6.66
N TRP A 203 13.64 7.52 6.47
CA TRP A 203 15.04 7.96 6.56
C TRP A 203 15.66 7.70 7.94
N ILE A 204 14.92 7.93 9.04
CA ILE A 204 15.39 7.63 10.40
C ILE A 204 15.53 6.11 10.61
N GLY A 205 14.63 5.32 10.02
CA GLY A 205 14.76 3.86 9.97
C GLY A 205 16.08 3.43 9.36
N THR A 206 16.48 4.06 8.25
CA THR A 206 17.78 3.84 7.60
C THR A 206 18.95 4.33 8.46
N LEU A 207 18.85 5.53 9.05
CA LEU A 207 19.87 6.10 9.92
C LEU A 207 20.27 5.17 11.07
N ARG A 208 19.28 4.57 11.73
CA ARG A 208 19.53 3.68 12.88
C ARG A 208 20.31 2.42 12.52
N LYS A 209 20.43 2.08 11.23
CA LYS A 209 21.20 0.93 10.72
C LYS A 209 22.65 1.29 10.38
N LEU A 210 23.01 2.57 10.37
CA LEU A 210 24.33 3.04 9.96
C LEU A 210 25.10 3.57 11.18
N PRO A 211 26.39 3.27 11.32
CA PRO A 211 27.23 3.88 12.35
C PRO A 211 27.58 5.32 11.98
N GLY A 212 27.95 6.11 12.99
CA GLY A 212 28.39 7.49 12.80
C GLY A 212 27.24 8.43 12.43
N THR A 213 26.22 8.50 13.28
CA THR A 213 25.09 9.41 13.10
C THR A 213 25.55 10.87 13.17
N PRO A 214 24.94 11.78 12.39
CA PRO A 214 25.18 13.21 12.54
C PRO A 214 24.97 13.65 13.99
N ALA A 215 25.81 14.58 14.46
CA ALA A 215 25.56 15.22 15.73
C ALA A 215 24.20 15.95 15.67
N PRO A 216 23.31 15.76 16.66
CA PRO A 216 22.04 16.46 16.71
C PRO A 216 22.27 17.98 16.79
N VAL A 217 21.37 18.79 16.21
CA VAL A 217 21.40 20.23 16.47
C VAL A 217 21.21 20.52 17.95
N SER A 218 21.64 21.69 18.42
CA SER A 218 21.39 22.11 19.79
C SER A 218 19.89 22.16 20.11
N ASP A 219 19.55 22.01 21.39
CA ASP A 219 18.16 22.07 21.84
C ASP A 219 17.52 23.43 21.53
N GLU A 220 18.30 24.52 21.57
CA GLU A 220 17.86 25.86 21.21
C GLU A 220 17.48 25.96 19.73
N VAL A 221 18.30 25.43 18.83
CA VAL A 221 18.02 25.42 17.38
C VAL A 221 16.74 24.63 17.10
N TYR A 222 16.60 23.46 17.72
CA TYR A 222 15.41 22.64 17.55
C TYR A 222 14.14 23.29 18.13
N LYS A 223 14.21 23.86 19.33
CA LYS A 223 13.09 24.61 19.93
C LYS A 223 12.71 25.82 19.12
N SER A 224 13.67 26.50 18.48
CA SER A 224 13.39 27.60 17.56
C SER A 224 12.61 27.11 16.34
N PHE A 225 13.06 26.02 15.71
CA PHE A 225 12.35 25.38 14.61
C PHE A 225 10.92 24.96 14.99
N ASP A 226 10.74 24.22 16.10
CA ASP A 226 9.44 23.78 16.58
C ASP A 226 8.51 24.96 16.91
N ARG A 227 9.03 26.02 17.54
CA ARG A 227 8.27 27.23 17.83
C ARG A 227 7.81 27.94 16.55
N ASN A 228 8.72 28.15 15.60
CA ASN A 228 8.40 28.78 14.31
C ASN A 228 7.26 28.05 13.59
N MET A 229 7.28 26.71 13.61
CA MET A 229 6.22 25.88 13.05
C MET A 229 4.87 26.10 13.73
N ARG A 230 4.85 26.10 15.07
CA ARG A 230 3.63 26.26 15.88
C ARG A 230 3.04 27.65 15.78
N ASP A 231 3.87 28.69 15.77
CA ASP A 231 3.46 30.10 15.66
C ASP A 231 2.72 30.35 14.35
N VAL A 232 3.08 29.60 13.31
CA VAL A 232 2.48 29.65 11.97
C VAL A 232 1.28 28.68 11.84
N GLY A 233 0.90 28.00 12.92
CA GLY A 233 -0.30 27.16 13.00
C GLY A 233 -0.10 25.71 12.56
N HIS A 234 1.15 25.25 12.41
CA HIS A 234 1.43 23.84 12.14
C HIS A 234 1.39 23.02 13.43
N ASN A 235 0.25 22.34 13.64
CA ASN A 235 0.10 21.31 14.67
C ASN A 235 0.68 19.94 14.28
N CYS A 236 1.28 19.83 13.09
CA CYS A 236 2.04 18.66 12.66
C CYS A 236 3.52 18.72 13.05
N ALA A 237 3.94 19.83 13.68
CA ALA A 237 5.23 19.95 14.33
C ALA A 237 5.38 18.85 15.41
N PRO A 238 6.61 18.37 15.65
CA PRO A 238 6.88 17.12 16.33
C PRO A 238 6.29 16.96 17.75
N PRO A 239 6.20 15.69 18.22
CA PRO A 239 6.70 14.49 17.53
C PRO A 239 5.75 14.01 16.43
N VAL A 240 6.28 13.87 15.20
CA VAL A 240 5.64 13.03 14.18
C VAL A 240 5.40 11.69 14.86
N PRO A 241 4.17 11.13 14.83
CA PRO A 241 3.90 9.86 15.48
C PRO A 241 4.96 8.85 15.05
N LEU A 242 5.64 8.22 16.01
CA LEU A 242 6.73 7.24 15.83
C LEU A 242 8.17 7.78 15.72
N VAL A 243 8.39 9.10 15.72
CA VAL A 243 9.74 9.68 15.65
C VAL A 243 10.12 10.33 16.99
N ALA A 244 11.26 9.93 17.58
CA ALA A 244 11.73 10.54 18.81
C ALA A 244 12.26 11.96 18.55
N VAL A 245 12.16 12.84 19.55
CA VAL A 245 12.69 14.22 19.46
C VAL A 245 14.16 14.23 19.08
N GLU A 246 14.95 13.29 19.61
CA GLU A 246 16.38 13.20 19.30
C GLU A 246 16.64 12.87 17.83
N ASP A 247 15.86 11.94 17.25
CA ASP A 247 16.00 11.62 15.83
C ASP A 247 15.60 12.82 14.95
N MET A 248 14.60 13.60 15.36
CA MET A 248 14.23 14.84 14.67
C MET A 248 15.35 15.88 14.71
N ARG A 249 16.13 15.95 15.80
CA ARG A 249 17.29 16.85 15.91
C ARG A 249 18.43 16.41 15.00
N ILE A 250 18.64 15.10 14.85
CA ILE A 250 19.61 14.54 13.92
C ILE A 250 19.17 14.80 12.48
N TRP A 251 17.90 14.54 12.17
CA TRP A 251 17.30 14.84 10.88
C TRP A 251 17.46 16.34 10.53
N LEU A 252 17.15 17.23 11.46
CA LEU A 252 17.31 18.67 11.26
C LEU A 252 18.78 19.05 10.98
N ALA A 253 19.73 18.49 11.73
CA ALA A 253 21.16 18.73 11.51
C ALA A 253 21.61 18.28 10.12
N PHE A 254 21.17 17.07 9.73
CA PHE A 254 21.48 16.50 8.42
C PHE A 254 20.96 17.38 7.29
N PHE A 255 19.75 17.93 7.38
CA PHE A 255 19.17 18.74 6.31
C PHE A 255 19.79 20.13 6.20
N LEU A 256 20.07 20.77 7.33
CA LEU A 256 20.79 22.05 7.33
C LEU A 256 22.14 21.88 6.61
N TRP A 257 22.83 20.76 6.86
CA TRP A 257 24.05 20.40 6.12
C TRP A 257 23.76 20.10 4.64
N LEU A 258 22.82 19.21 4.32
CA LEU A 258 22.61 18.73 2.94
C LEU A 258 22.23 19.89 1.99
N TYR A 259 21.42 20.83 2.47
CA TYR A 259 20.92 21.96 1.68
C TYR A 259 21.67 23.28 1.91
N ASN A 260 22.70 23.31 2.76
CA ASN A 260 23.49 24.51 3.09
C ASN A 260 22.68 25.62 3.75
N MET A 261 21.69 25.26 4.55
CA MET A 261 20.76 26.22 5.13
C MET A 261 21.15 26.47 6.58
N SER A 262 21.00 27.72 7.02
CA SER A 262 21.09 28.08 8.43
C SER A 262 19.77 27.87 9.18
N ASP A 263 18.65 27.84 8.45
CA ASP A 263 17.32 27.56 8.96
C ASP A 263 16.51 26.79 7.91
N MET A 264 15.66 25.87 8.36
CA MET A 264 14.76 25.11 7.49
C MET A 264 13.49 25.88 7.12
N GLY A 265 13.17 26.94 7.87
CA GLY A 265 11.91 27.65 7.76
C GLY A 265 10.72 26.82 8.22
N VAL A 266 9.56 27.06 7.61
CA VAL A 266 8.29 26.41 7.97
C VAL A 266 7.99 25.24 7.04
N LEU A 267 7.88 24.05 7.62
CA LEU A 267 7.55 22.80 6.94
C LEU A 267 6.18 22.27 7.35
N CYS A 268 5.64 21.33 6.58
CA CYS A 268 4.41 20.63 6.95
C CYS A 268 4.62 19.12 6.87
N PHE A 269 4.79 18.46 8.03
CA PHE A 269 5.03 17.01 8.08
C PHE A 269 3.83 16.18 7.63
N ARG A 270 2.60 16.69 7.75
CA ARG A 270 1.39 15.96 7.36
C ARG A 270 0.32 16.90 6.82
N GLN A 271 0.38 17.21 5.53
CA GLN A 271 -0.52 18.19 4.92
C GLN A 271 -1.99 17.75 4.97
N ALA A 272 -2.25 16.44 4.94
CA ALA A 272 -3.61 15.90 4.98
C ALA A 272 -4.41 16.36 6.20
N ASN A 273 -3.78 16.43 7.37
CA ASN A 273 -4.45 16.68 8.65
C ASN A 273 -3.97 17.95 9.37
N CYS A 274 -2.99 18.66 8.81
CA CYS A 274 -2.44 19.86 9.44
C CYS A 274 -3.35 21.08 9.23
N HIS A 275 -3.58 21.87 10.29
CA HIS A 275 -4.36 23.11 10.20
C HIS A 275 -3.62 24.20 9.39
N GLY A 276 -2.28 24.27 9.52
CA GLY A 276 -1.41 25.17 8.76
C GLY A 276 -1.24 24.83 7.28
N ARG A 277 -1.87 23.76 6.76
CA ARG A 277 -1.67 23.25 5.38
C ARG A 277 -1.94 24.24 4.24
N LYS A 278 -2.68 25.32 4.52
CA LYS A 278 -3.04 26.35 3.53
C LYS A 278 -1.88 27.30 3.22
N LEU A 279 -0.82 27.26 4.02
CA LEU A 279 0.32 28.14 3.84
C LEU A 279 1.18 27.70 2.66
N GLN A 280 1.87 28.68 2.08
CA GLN A 280 2.89 28.45 1.07
C GLN A 280 3.99 27.60 1.74
N PRO A 281 4.24 26.40 1.24
CA PRO A 281 5.28 25.55 1.79
C PRO A 281 6.65 26.09 1.34
N THR A 282 7.72 25.68 2.01
CA THR A 282 9.07 26.10 1.63
C THR A 282 9.39 25.68 0.18
N PRO A 283 9.87 26.63 -0.66
CA PRO A 283 10.06 26.38 -2.09
C PRO A 283 10.96 25.19 -2.42
N TRP A 284 12.01 24.96 -1.61
CA TRP A 284 13.03 23.95 -1.88
C TRP A 284 12.54 22.50 -1.71
N LEU A 285 11.42 22.28 -1.02
CA LEU A 285 10.81 20.95 -0.84
C LEU A 285 9.44 20.84 -1.51
N SER A 286 8.97 21.92 -2.15
CA SER A 286 7.63 21.99 -2.69
C SER A 286 7.65 22.30 -4.16
N TYR A 287 7.39 21.25 -4.93
CA TYR A 287 7.25 21.34 -6.36
C TYR A 287 5.85 21.89 -6.66
N PRO A 288 5.71 23.03 -7.36
CA PRO A 288 4.41 23.55 -7.74
C PRO A 288 3.56 22.50 -8.46
N GLN A 289 4.21 21.57 -9.16
CA GLN A 289 3.62 20.45 -9.87
C GLN A 289 2.81 19.52 -8.97
N ASP A 290 3.31 19.22 -7.75
CA ASP A 290 2.63 18.36 -6.77
C ASP A 290 1.22 18.89 -6.38
N ARG A 291 0.98 20.19 -6.61
CA ARG A 291 -0.30 20.86 -6.34
C ARG A 291 -1.14 21.10 -7.60
N ARG A 292 -0.56 21.00 -8.80
CA ARG A 292 -1.22 21.24 -10.09
C ARG A 292 -2.07 20.03 -10.50
N HIS A 293 -2.99 19.61 -9.66
CA HIS A 293 -3.92 18.54 -10.04
C HIS A 293 -5.35 19.07 -10.06
N ARG A 294 -5.91 19.19 -11.28
CA ARG A 294 -7.31 19.57 -11.50
C ARG A 294 -8.20 18.40 -11.07
N PRO A 295 -9.40 18.66 -10.52
CA PRO A 295 -10.36 17.60 -10.31
C PRO A 295 -10.59 16.84 -11.64
N PRO A 296 -10.60 15.50 -11.64
CA PRO A 296 -10.91 14.71 -12.82
C PRO A 296 -12.26 15.19 -13.35
N LEU A 297 -12.30 15.49 -14.65
CA LEU A 297 -13.54 15.79 -15.34
C LEU A 297 -14.31 14.48 -15.45
N LEU A 298 -15.08 14.15 -14.41
CA LEU A 298 -15.99 13.01 -14.40
C LEU A 298 -17.16 13.32 -15.34
N SER A 299 -16.96 13.10 -16.64
CA SER A 299 -18.06 12.95 -17.58
C SER A 299 -18.76 11.61 -17.29
N ARG A 300 -20.09 11.62 -17.14
CA ARG A 300 -20.91 10.43 -16.85
C ARG A 300 -20.77 9.29 -17.88
N SER A 301 -20.17 9.56 -19.04
CA SER A 301 -20.03 8.60 -20.14
C SER A 301 -18.57 8.30 -20.54
N GLN A 302 -17.58 8.89 -19.86
CA GLN A 302 -16.17 8.66 -20.16
C GLN A 302 -15.48 7.99 -18.98
N LYS A 303 -14.52 7.11 -19.29
CA LYS A 303 -13.64 6.51 -18.29
C LYS A 303 -13.03 7.63 -17.44
N PRO A 304 -13.01 7.51 -16.11
CA PRO A 304 -12.40 8.50 -15.25
C PRO A 304 -10.93 8.61 -15.63
N LYS A 305 -10.51 9.78 -16.12
CA LYS A 305 -9.11 10.12 -16.36
C LYS A 305 -8.66 11.16 -15.35
N ASP A 306 -7.45 11.01 -14.82
CA ASP A 306 -6.79 12.10 -14.10
C ASP A 306 -6.32 13.17 -15.08
N ASP A 307 -5.74 14.20 -14.50
CA ASP A 307 -5.11 15.30 -15.23
C ASP A 307 -3.81 14.90 -15.96
N LEU A 308 -3.28 13.69 -15.69
CA LEU A 308 -2.21 13.07 -16.48
C LEU A 308 -2.76 12.24 -17.65
N GLY A 309 -4.09 12.14 -17.78
CA GLY A 309 -4.76 11.35 -18.83
C GLY A 309 -4.83 9.85 -18.53
N THR A 310 -4.41 9.43 -17.33
CA THR A 310 -4.40 8.03 -16.89
C THR A 310 -5.82 7.57 -16.60
N GLU A 311 -6.23 6.45 -17.21
CA GLU A 311 -7.51 5.83 -16.92
C GLU A 311 -7.51 5.17 -15.54
N HIS A 312 -8.54 5.45 -14.75
CA HIS A 312 -8.70 4.89 -13.41
C HIS A 312 -9.64 3.70 -13.39
N PRO A 313 -9.50 2.83 -12.37
CA PRO A 313 -10.34 1.66 -12.27
C PRO A 313 -11.83 1.98 -12.19
N GLN A 314 -12.61 1.17 -12.89
CA GLN A 314 -14.05 1.03 -12.68
C GLN A 314 -14.32 0.38 -11.32
N LEU A 315 -15.51 0.63 -10.77
CA LEU A 315 -15.90 0.21 -9.43
C LEU A 315 -15.86 -1.31 -9.30
N LEU A 316 -16.44 -2.02 -10.26
CA LEU A 316 -16.47 -3.47 -10.24
C LEU A 316 -15.06 -4.07 -10.40
N HIS A 317 -14.15 -3.42 -11.14
CA HIS A 317 -12.75 -3.87 -11.21
C HIS A 317 -12.03 -3.64 -9.88
N ALA A 318 -12.24 -2.49 -9.24
CA ALA A 318 -11.74 -2.24 -7.90
C ALA A 318 -12.24 -3.31 -6.91
N ILE A 319 -13.50 -3.72 -7.01
CA ILE A 319 -14.07 -4.79 -6.18
C ILE A 319 -13.44 -6.15 -6.46
N VAL A 320 -13.25 -6.52 -7.74
CA VAL A 320 -12.54 -7.76 -8.11
C VAL A 320 -11.15 -7.76 -7.49
N TRP A 321 -10.41 -6.66 -7.65
CA TRP A 321 -9.07 -6.50 -7.09
C TRP A 321 -9.07 -6.70 -5.57
N LEU A 322 -9.89 -5.93 -4.85
CA LEU A 322 -10.00 -6.01 -3.39
C LEU A 322 -10.38 -7.41 -2.90
N THR A 323 -11.30 -8.06 -3.60
CA THR A 323 -11.72 -9.43 -3.28
C THR A 323 -10.57 -10.40 -3.48
N ALA A 324 -9.85 -10.27 -4.60
CA ALA A 324 -8.76 -11.16 -4.93
C ALA A 324 -7.57 -11.00 -3.98
N THR A 325 -7.16 -9.76 -3.65
CA THR A 325 -6.04 -9.51 -2.75
C THR A 325 -6.33 -9.84 -1.29
N ASN A 326 -7.57 -9.63 -0.80
CA ASN A 326 -7.93 -9.97 0.58
C ASN A 326 -8.15 -11.47 0.82
N HIS A 327 -8.24 -12.26 -0.25
CA HIS A 327 -8.47 -13.70 -0.14
C HIS A 327 -7.31 -14.55 -0.70
N GLY A 328 -6.36 -13.97 -1.46
CA GLY A 328 -5.15 -14.64 -1.97
C GLY A 328 -3.88 -14.32 -1.16
N SER A 329 -2.83 -15.15 -1.29
CA SER A 329 -1.53 -14.88 -0.65
C SER A 329 -0.66 -13.97 -1.53
N GLU A 330 -0.41 -12.76 -1.04
CA GLU A 330 0.69 -11.81 -1.32
C GLU A 330 1.04 -11.35 -2.75
N ALA A 331 0.57 -11.98 -3.84
CA ALA A 331 0.57 -11.36 -5.17
C ALA A 331 -0.35 -12.16 -6.09
N LEU A 332 -1.29 -11.50 -6.77
CA LEU A 332 -2.05 -12.16 -7.81
C LEU A 332 -1.11 -12.37 -9.00
N SER A 333 -0.79 -13.62 -9.31
CA SER A 333 -0.04 -13.92 -10.53
C SER A 333 -0.84 -13.48 -11.76
N ASP A 334 -0.15 -13.12 -12.84
CA ASP A 334 -0.81 -12.70 -14.09
C ASP A 334 -1.81 -13.75 -14.59
N GLY A 335 -1.46 -15.04 -14.46
CA GLY A 335 -2.35 -16.15 -14.79
C GLY A 335 -3.59 -16.23 -13.89
N THR A 336 -3.46 -15.97 -12.58
CA THR A 336 -4.61 -15.91 -11.68
C THR A 336 -5.56 -14.77 -12.04
N LEU A 337 -5.02 -13.60 -12.39
CA LEU A 337 -5.84 -12.49 -12.88
C LEU A 337 -6.56 -12.89 -14.17
N GLU A 338 -5.86 -13.44 -15.15
CA GLU A 338 -6.45 -13.92 -16.41
C GLU A 338 -7.57 -14.95 -16.17
N ASP A 339 -7.39 -15.88 -15.24
CA ASP A 339 -8.42 -16.86 -14.90
C ASP A 339 -9.66 -16.23 -14.24
N ILE A 340 -9.46 -15.23 -13.35
CA ILE A 340 -10.56 -14.44 -12.76
C ILE A 340 -11.34 -13.77 -13.89
N HIS A 341 -10.62 -13.21 -14.86
CA HIS A 341 -11.20 -12.55 -16.01
C HIS A 341 -12.02 -13.46 -16.89
N VAL A 342 -11.45 -14.60 -17.28
CA VAL A 342 -12.14 -15.61 -18.09
C VAL A 342 -13.39 -16.10 -17.38
N SER A 343 -13.35 -16.21 -16.05
CA SER A 343 -14.51 -16.59 -15.24
C SER A 343 -15.59 -15.51 -15.23
N ILE A 344 -15.22 -14.25 -15.03
CA ILE A 344 -16.14 -13.11 -15.01
C ILE A 344 -16.72 -12.80 -16.40
N ALA A 345 -15.96 -13.05 -17.47
CA ALA A 345 -16.37 -12.93 -18.86
C ALA A 345 -17.61 -13.77 -19.23
N SER A 346 -17.98 -14.74 -18.39
CA SER A 346 -19.23 -15.49 -18.52
C SER A 346 -20.49 -14.63 -18.31
N LEU A 347 -20.35 -13.49 -17.63
CA LEU A 347 -21.37 -12.45 -17.52
C LEU A 347 -21.44 -11.64 -18.82
N SER A 348 -22.64 -11.22 -19.22
CA SER A 348 -22.76 -10.34 -20.39
C SER A 348 -22.13 -8.97 -20.12
N GLY A 349 -21.44 -8.40 -21.12
CA GLY A 349 -20.88 -7.04 -21.02
C GLY A 349 -21.93 -5.99 -20.69
N HIS A 350 -23.17 -6.15 -21.20
CA HIS A 350 -24.30 -5.31 -20.84
C HIS A 350 -24.69 -5.43 -19.35
N THR A 351 -24.70 -6.65 -18.79
CA THR A 351 -24.92 -6.86 -17.34
C THR A 351 -23.84 -6.14 -16.54
N TRP A 352 -22.59 -6.26 -16.96
CA TRP A 352 -21.45 -5.61 -16.32
C TRP A 352 -21.59 -4.09 -16.30
N ASP A 353 -21.76 -3.46 -17.47
CA ASP A 353 -21.82 -2.01 -17.61
C ASP A 353 -23.02 -1.40 -16.87
N ASN A 354 -24.18 -2.07 -16.90
CA ASN A 354 -25.35 -1.64 -16.12
C ASN A 354 -25.11 -1.75 -14.62
N SER A 355 -24.46 -2.84 -14.18
CA SER A 355 -24.14 -3.06 -12.77
C SER A 355 -23.15 -2.02 -12.27
N GLU A 356 -22.11 -1.73 -13.04
CA GLU A 356 -21.13 -0.69 -12.78
C GLU A 356 -21.82 0.67 -12.59
N MET A 357 -22.67 1.07 -13.53
CA MET A 357 -23.39 2.35 -13.49
C MET A 357 -24.34 2.44 -12.29
N GLU A 358 -25.15 1.41 -12.04
CA GLU A 358 -26.11 1.41 -10.93
C GLU A 358 -25.42 1.44 -9.56
N LEU A 359 -24.42 0.57 -9.36
CA LEU A 359 -23.70 0.45 -8.11
C LEU A 359 -22.87 1.70 -7.82
N ARG A 360 -22.23 2.29 -8.84
CA ARG A 360 -21.50 3.55 -8.70
C ARG A 360 -22.41 4.70 -8.24
N GLY A 361 -23.66 4.74 -8.71
CA GLY A 361 -24.66 5.71 -8.25
C GLY A 361 -25.08 5.55 -6.78
N LYS A 362 -24.83 4.38 -6.18
CA LYS A 362 -25.19 4.03 -4.79
C LYS A 362 -23.99 4.04 -3.85
N LEU A 363 -22.78 4.10 -4.36
CA LEU A 363 -21.56 4.05 -3.56
C LEU A 363 -21.41 5.31 -2.70
N GLN A 364 -21.33 5.14 -1.37
CA GLN A 364 -21.03 6.24 -0.46
C GLN A 364 -19.52 6.45 -0.40
N ALA A 365 -19.04 7.46 -1.12
CA ALA A 365 -17.67 7.92 -0.94
C ALA A 365 -17.49 8.44 0.50
N GLY A 366 -16.38 8.07 1.14
CA GLY A 366 -16.02 8.64 2.45
C GLY A 366 -15.54 10.09 2.33
N THR A 367 -15.30 10.76 3.46
CA THR A 367 -14.65 12.09 3.48
C THR A 367 -13.36 12.07 2.66
N PRO A 368 -13.18 12.93 1.65
CA PRO A 368 -11.94 12.97 0.85
C PRO A 368 -10.72 13.19 1.73
N ASP A 369 -9.67 12.43 1.48
CA ASP A 369 -8.37 12.57 2.13
C ASP A 369 -7.40 13.24 1.15
N PRO A 370 -6.76 14.36 1.51
CA PRO A 370 -5.83 15.06 0.65
C PRO A 370 -4.61 14.23 0.23
N MET A 371 -4.26 13.13 0.92
CA MET A 371 -3.17 12.26 0.47
C MET A 371 -3.48 11.49 -0.80
N TYR A 372 -4.76 11.35 -1.16
CA TYR A 372 -5.18 10.60 -2.32
C TYR A 372 -5.60 11.50 -3.47
N PHE A 373 -5.51 10.95 -4.67
CA PHE A 373 -6.14 11.52 -5.83
C PHE A 373 -7.65 11.49 -5.76
N THR A 374 -8.28 12.37 -6.53
CA THR A 374 -9.74 12.50 -6.53
C THR A 374 -10.44 11.21 -6.93
N TRP A 375 -9.85 10.42 -7.82
CA TRP A 375 -10.41 9.14 -8.24
C TRP A 375 -10.41 8.10 -7.10
N ILE A 376 -9.32 7.98 -6.33
CA ILE A 376 -9.27 7.16 -5.12
C ILE A 376 -10.26 7.68 -4.08
N ASN A 377 -10.39 9.00 -3.94
CA ASN A 377 -11.35 9.62 -3.03
C ASN A 377 -12.81 9.34 -3.41
N GLY A 378 -13.08 8.90 -4.65
CA GLY A 378 -14.38 8.37 -5.08
C GLY A 378 -14.77 7.04 -4.42
N TYR A 379 -13.83 6.37 -3.75
CA TYR A 379 -14.06 5.11 -3.04
C TYR A 379 -14.24 5.29 -1.52
N PRO A 380 -14.89 4.33 -0.84
CA PRO A 380 -14.98 4.27 0.62
C PRO A 380 -13.59 4.30 1.27
N ARG A 381 -13.48 4.96 2.44
CA ARG A 381 -12.20 5.16 3.14
C ARG A 381 -11.43 3.86 3.37
N VAL A 382 -12.12 2.79 3.72
CA VAL A 382 -11.54 1.46 3.98
C VAL A 382 -10.89 0.87 2.72
N TRP A 383 -11.43 1.14 1.53
CA TRP A 383 -10.91 0.58 0.28
C TRP A 383 -9.72 1.36 -0.25
N ARG A 384 -9.62 2.67 0.04
CA ARG A 384 -8.59 3.54 -0.54
C ARG A 384 -7.19 2.98 -0.33
N ARG A 385 -6.86 2.62 0.90
CA ARG A 385 -5.54 2.06 1.24
C ARG A 385 -5.27 0.73 0.52
N GLU A 386 -6.29 -0.10 0.35
CA GLU A 386 -6.14 -1.42 -0.28
C GLU A 386 -6.01 -1.32 -1.80
N LEU A 387 -6.68 -0.33 -2.40
CA LEU A 387 -6.55 0.00 -3.83
C LEU A 387 -5.20 0.65 -4.14
N THR A 388 -4.71 1.51 -3.24
CA THR A 388 -3.42 2.17 -3.40
C THR A 388 -2.27 1.25 -3.01
N GLY A 389 -1.34 0.96 -3.92
CA GLY A 389 -0.12 0.19 -3.66
C GLY A 389 -0.07 -1.15 -4.41
N ASN A 390 -1.23 -1.78 -4.61
CA ASN A 390 -1.30 -3.09 -5.25
C ASN A 390 -1.78 -2.99 -6.70
N LEU A 391 -2.69 -2.05 -7.00
CA LEU A 391 -3.27 -1.92 -8.33
C LEU A 391 -2.45 -0.96 -9.19
N SER A 392 -1.62 -1.50 -10.09
CA SER A 392 -0.91 -0.67 -11.08
C SER A 392 -1.80 -0.29 -12.27
N SER A 393 -1.43 0.78 -12.98
CA SER A 393 -2.03 1.15 -14.27
C SER A 393 -1.94 0.02 -15.31
N TRP A 394 -0.93 -0.82 -15.21
CA TRP A 394 -0.76 -1.99 -16.06
C TRP A 394 -1.79 -3.08 -15.76
N ASN A 395 -2.03 -3.40 -14.48
CA ASN A 395 -3.07 -4.35 -14.07
C ASN A 395 -4.44 -3.87 -14.58
N TRP A 396 -4.68 -2.57 -14.52
CA TRP A 396 -5.87 -1.95 -15.07
C TRP A 396 -6.00 -2.12 -16.60
N GLN A 397 -4.94 -1.83 -17.35
CA GLN A 397 -4.97 -1.91 -18.81
C GLN A 397 -5.25 -3.35 -19.26
N GLN A 398 -4.56 -4.33 -18.65
CA GLN A 398 -4.82 -5.74 -18.93
C GLN A 398 -6.25 -6.14 -18.59
N PHE A 399 -6.79 -5.62 -17.47
CA PHE A 399 -8.17 -5.88 -17.08
C PHE A 399 -9.12 -5.50 -18.22
N GLU A 400 -8.96 -4.30 -18.75
CA GLU A 400 -9.85 -3.74 -19.75
C GLU A 400 -9.71 -4.41 -21.12
N GLU A 401 -8.49 -4.77 -21.51
CA GLU A 401 -8.22 -5.55 -22.72
C GLU A 401 -8.92 -6.91 -22.66
N LEU A 402 -8.78 -7.62 -21.54
CA LEU A 402 -9.42 -8.92 -21.33
C LEU A 402 -10.95 -8.80 -21.29
N ARG A 403 -11.50 -7.78 -20.63
CA ARG A 403 -12.95 -7.49 -20.63
C ARG A 403 -13.47 -7.22 -22.05
N THR A 404 -12.73 -6.45 -22.83
CA THR A 404 -13.10 -6.13 -24.21
C THR A 404 -13.07 -7.38 -25.09
N ALA A 405 -12.03 -8.21 -24.96
CA ALA A 405 -11.93 -9.48 -25.66
C ALA A 405 -13.07 -10.44 -25.26
N ALA A 406 -13.39 -10.51 -23.98
CA ALA A 406 -14.49 -11.31 -23.43
C ALA A 406 -15.87 -10.90 -23.93
N SER A 407 -16.10 -9.61 -24.13
CA SER A 407 -17.39 -9.06 -24.57
C SER A 407 -17.79 -9.54 -25.98
N SER A 408 -16.85 -10.09 -26.75
CA SER A 408 -17.13 -10.70 -28.06
C SER A 408 -17.76 -12.11 -27.97
N LYS A 409 -17.67 -12.77 -26.82
CA LYS A 409 -18.19 -14.12 -26.62
C LYS A 409 -19.67 -14.09 -26.25
N VAL A 410 -20.41 -15.11 -26.66
CA VAL A 410 -21.82 -15.28 -26.23
C VAL A 410 -21.83 -15.48 -24.71
N PRO A 411 -22.54 -14.63 -23.95
CA PRO A 411 -22.56 -14.76 -22.50
C PRO A 411 -23.16 -16.10 -22.08
N HIS A 412 -22.56 -16.73 -21.07
CA HIS A 412 -23.05 -18.01 -20.56
C HIS A 412 -24.27 -17.83 -19.65
N TYR A 413 -24.33 -16.70 -18.95
CA TYR A 413 -25.41 -16.38 -18.03
C TYR A 413 -26.31 -15.25 -18.56
N PRO A 414 -27.64 -15.33 -18.32
CA PRO A 414 -28.58 -14.30 -18.76
C PRO A 414 -28.38 -12.97 -18.01
N PRO A 415 -28.96 -11.86 -18.49
CA PRO A 415 -29.00 -10.62 -17.71
C PRO A 415 -29.65 -10.81 -16.34
N THR A 416 -29.15 -10.09 -15.34
CA THR A 416 -29.64 -10.15 -13.95
C THR A 416 -29.57 -8.77 -13.30
N SER A 417 -30.06 -8.65 -12.06
CA SER A 417 -29.94 -7.42 -11.27
C SER A 417 -28.48 -7.15 -10.88
N SER A 418 -28.13 -5.87 -10.72
CA SER A 418 -26.77 -5.43 -10.42
C SER A 418 -26.20 -6.04 -9.13
N ILE A 419 -27.05 -6.27 -8.12
CA ILE A 419 -26.61 -6.88 -6.86
C ILE A 419 -26.31 -8.37 -7.00
N VAL A 420 -27.08 -9.10 -7.81
CA VAL A 420 -26.82 -10.51 -8.11
C VAL A 420 -25.57 -10.65 -8.98
N ALA A 421 -25.38 -9.74 -9.93
CA ALA A 421 -24.14 -9.67 -10.71
C ALA A 421 -22.91 -9.43 -9.81
N LEU A 422 -23.00 -8.48 -8.87
CA LEU A 422 -21.94 -8.25 -7.88
C LEU A 422 -21.64 -9.50 -7.05
N GLY A 423 -22.69 -10.19 -6.57
CA GLY A 423 -22.55 -11.46 -5.85
C GLY A 423 -21.86 -12.55 -6.68
N ALA A 424 -22.19 -12.66 -7.96
CA ALA A 424 -21.54 -13.59 -8.88
C ALA A 424 -20.06 -13.23 -9.13
N ILE A 425 -19.73 -11.94 -9.25
CA ILE A 425 -18.35 -11.45 -9.38
C ILE A 425 -17.49 -11.86 -8.18
N PHE A 426 -18.01 -11.69 -6.95
CA PHE A 426 -17.33 -12.19 -5.76
C PHE A 426 -17.07 -13.70 -5.84
N TRP A 427 -18.07 -14.46 -6.27
CA TRP A 427 -17.98 -15.91 -6.36
C TRP A 427 -16.88 -16.35 -7.35
N PHE A 428 -16.90 -15.82 -8.58
CA PHE A 428 -15.89 -16.16 -9.59
C PHE A 428 -14.49 -15.80 -9.14
N THR A 429 -14.32 -14.62 -8.54
CA THR A 429 -13.03 -14.16 -8.03
C THR A 429 -12.48 -15.12 -6.98
N ILE A 430 -13.30 -15.48 -5.99
CA ILE A 430 -12.92 -16.38 -4.89
C ILE A 430 -12.64 -17.79 -5.40
N CYS A 431 -13.44 -18.28 -6.36
CA CYS A 431 -13.21 -19.59 -6.96
C CYS A 431 -11.81 -19.69 -7.56
N VAL A 432 -11.43 -18.71 -8.37
CA VAL A 432 -10.12 -18.73 -9.03
C VAL A 432 -8.99 -18.58 -8.02
N VAL A 433 -9.09 -17.62 -7.09
CA VAL A 433 -8.06 -17.38 -6.06
C VAL A 433 -7.84 -18.62 -5.17
N HIS A 434 -8.88 -19.42 -4.95
CA HIS A 434 -8.78 -20.66 -4.16
C HIS A 434 -8.64 -21.93 -4.98
N ASN A 435 -8.44 -21.82 -6.30
CA ASN A 435 -8.42 -22.95 -7.21
C ASN A 435 -9.59 -23.91 -6.98
N VAL A 436 -10.75 -23.35 -6.63
CA VAL A 436 -12.00 -24.08 -6.49
C VAL A 436 -12.52 -24.22 -7.91
N GLY A 437 -12.35 -25.42 -8.45
CA GLY A 437 -12.80 -25.73 -9.81
C GLY A 437 -14.21 -25.18 -10.05
N THR A 438 -14.41 -24.50 -11.18
CA THR A 438 -15.70 -23.92 -11.58
C THR A 438 -16.72 -24.99 -12.00
N SER A 439 -16.31 -26.26 -12.01
CA SER A 439 -17.19 -27.39 -12.28
C SER A 439 -18.31 -27.48 -11.25
N ARG A 440 -19.52 -27.74 -11.75
CA ARG A 440 -20.77 -27.93 -10.98
C ARG A 440 -20.63 -28.93 -9.82
N ALA A 441 -19.75 -29.93 -9.94
CA ALA A 441 -19.53 -30.93 -8.90
C ALA A 441 -18.70 -30.41 -7.70
N VAL A 442 -17.92 -29.34 -7.88
CA VAL A 442 -17.00 -28.78 -6.89
C VAL A 442 -17.68 -27.70 -6.03
N LEU A 443 -18.74 -27.05 -6.53
CA LEU A 443 -19.55 -26.06 -5.79
C LEU A 443 -20.08 -26.61 -4.44
N LYS A 444 -20.33 -27.92 -4.36
CA LYS A 444 -20.82 -28.61 -3.15
C LYS A 444 -19.75 -28.88 -2.08
N ASN A 445 -18.46 -28.81 -2.44
CA ASN A 445 -17.34 -29.18 -1.56
C ASN A 445 -16.47 -27.98 -1.13
N SER A 446 -16.93 -26.74 -1.31
CA SER A 446 -16.13 -25.54 -1.08
C SER A 446 -16.67 -24.64 0.04
N GLN A 447 -17.03 -25.24 1.18
CA GLN A 447 -17.48 -24.49 2.38
C GLN A 447 -16.54 -23.33 2.75
N ALA A 448 -15.22 -23.51 2.59
CA ALA A 448 -14.22 -22.48 2.80
C ALA A 448 -14.36 -21.29 1.81
N ALA A 449 -14.69 -21.55 0.54
CA ALA A 449 -14.89 -20.52 -0.46
C ALA A 449 -16.16 -19.71 -0.18
N TRP A 450 -17.25 -20.37 0.21
CA TRP A 450 -18.48 -19.69 0.60
C TRP A 450 -18.31 -18.83 1.86
N SER A 451 -17.51 -19.29 2.83
CA SER A 451 -17.16 -18.46 4.00
C SER A 451 -16.47 -17.16 3.59
N LYS A 452 -15.50 -17.24 2.67
CA LYS A 452 -14.85 -16.07 2.10
C LYS A 452 -15.81 -15.21 1.28
N TRP A 453 -16.74 -15.82 0.57
CA TRP A 453 -17.77 -15.10 -0.19
C TRP A 453 -18.68 -14.29 0.72
N PHE A 454 -19.17 -14.86 1.83
CA PHE A 454 -19.94 -14.10 2.82
C PHE A 454 -19.12 -12.97 3.44
N SER A 455 -17.83 -13.22 3.75
CA SER A 455 -16.93 -12.17 4.24
C SER A 455 -16.76 -11.03 3.24
N ALA A 456 -16.58 -11.34 1.94
CA ALA A 456 -16.48 -10.36 0.87
C ALA A 456 -17.78 -9.57 0.70
N VAL A 457 -18.93 -10.25 0.65
CA VAL A 457 -20.25 -9.61 0.58
C VAL A 457 -20.42 -8.65 1.76
N HIS A 458 -20.18 -9.10 2.98
CA HIS A 458 -20.30 -8.26 4.16
C HIS A 458 -19.38 -7.05 4.08
N ARG A 459 -18.09 -7.24 3.78
CA ARG A 459 -17.10 -6.14 3.75
C ARG A 459 -17.39 -5.11 2.66
N TYR A 460 -17.77 -5.58 1.47
CA TYR A 460 -17.82 -4.72 0.29
C TYR A 460 -19.22 -4.23 -0.07
N THR A 461 -20.30 -4.79 0.51
CA THR A 461 -21.65 -4.24 0.26
C THR A 461 -22.04 -3.12 1.23
N GLN A 462 -21.39 -3.03 2.40
CA GLN A 462 -21.67 -2.01 3.42
C GLN A 462 -21.60 -0.56 2.92
N PRO A 463 -20.65 -0.16 2.05
CA PRO A 463 -20.58 1.23 1.60
C PRO A 463 -21.65 1.65 0.60
N PHE A 464 -22.53 0.75 0.15
CA PHE A 464 -23.59 1.10 -0.80
C PHE A 464 -24.85 1.56 -0.07
N ALA A 465 -25.26 2.80 -0.30
CA ALA A 465 -26.52 3.34 0.20
C ALA A 465 -27.70 2.65 -0.49
N ASN A 466 -28.71 2.23 0.29
CA ASN A 466 -29.99 1.81 -0.24
C ASN A 466 -29.85 0.74 -1.35
N LEU A 467 -28.99 -0.27 -1.11
CA LEU A 467 -29.02 -1.45 -1.97
C LEU A 467 -30.45 -1.99 -1.99
N PRO A 468 -31.01 -2.24 -3.18
CA PRO A 468 -32.37 -2.70 -3.28
C PRO A 468 -32.43 -4.07 -2.62
N ASP A 469 -33.46 -4.29 -1.80
CA ASP A 469 -33.73 -5.62 -1.30
C ASP A 469 -33.89 -6.58 -2.47
N ILE A 470 -33.36 -7.78 -2.31
CA ILE A 470 -33.49 -8.83 -3.31
C ILE A 470 -34.91 -9.37 -3.18
N PRO A 471 -35.77 -9.20 -4.20
CA PRO A 471 -37.17 -9.56 -4.09
C PRO A 471 -37.31 -11.06 -3.85
N ASP A 472 -38.29 -11.43 -3.01
CA ASP A 472 -38.58 -12.82 -2.71
C ASP A 472 -39.00 -13.53 -4.01
N SER A 473 -38.11 -14.35 -4.55
CA SER A 473 -38.39 -15.23 -5.69
C SER A 473 -38.81 -16.62 -5.19
N PRO A 474 -39.52 -17.43 -6.00
CA PRO A 474 -39.83 -18.81 -5.63
C PRO A 474 -38.59 -19.62 -5.23
N SER A 475 -37.43 -19.37 -5.86
CA SER A 475 -36.15 -20.00 -5.51
C SER A 475 -35.66 -19.57 -4.12
N ILE A 476 -35.75 -18.29 -3.78
CA ILE A 476 -35.33 -17.75 -2.47
C ILE A 476 -36.26 -18.27 -1.36
N LEU A 477 -37.57 -18.29 -1.58
CA LEU A 477 -38.53 -18.82 -0.61
C LEU A 477 -38.32 -20.32 -0.35
N ARG A 478 -38.07 -21.10 -1.42
CA ARG A 478 -37.72 -22.52 -1.30
C ARG A 478 -36.41 -22.71 -0.53
N PHE A 479 -35.40 -21.89 -0.83
CA PHE A 479 -34.12 -21.90 -0.11
C PHE A 479 -34.32 -21.66 1.39
N HIS A 480 -35.10 -20.65 1.80
CA HIS A 480 -35.37 -20.40 3.23
C HIS A 480 -36.13 -21.54 3.89
N ALA A 481 -37.09 -22.16 3.20
CA ALA A 481 -37.81 -23.32 3.72
C ALA A 481 -36.86 -24.52 3.91
N GLN A 482 -35.94 -24.75 2.98
CA GLN A 482 -34.91 -25.78 3.09
C GLN A 482 -33.90 -25.45 4.20
N LEU A 483 -33.48 -24.19 4.31
CA LEU A 483 -32.55 -23.71 5.34
C LEU A 483 -33.11 -23.95 6.74
N ALA A 484 -34.40 -23.65 6.96
CA ALA A 484 -35.11 -23.92 8.21
C ALA A 484 -35.13 -25.41 8.58
N GLN A 485 -35.07 -26.29 7.58
CA GLN A 485 -35.01 -27.75 7.76
C GLN A 485 -33.58 -28.30 7.84
N SER A 486 -32.56 -27.51 7.49
CA SER A 486 -31.20 -27.99 7.23
C SER A 486 -30.35 -28.24 8.49
N PHE A 487 -30.87 -27.94 9.67
CA PHE A 487 -30.18 -27.98 10.98
C PHE A 487 -28.87 -27.15 11.06
N HIS A 488 -28.52 -26.38 10.04
CA HIS A 488 -27.40 -25.45 10.11
C HIS A 488 -27.79 -24.28 11.00
N THR A 489 -27.04 -24.01 12.08
CA THR A 489 -27.24 -22.83 12.93
C THR A 489 -26.37 -21.65 12.52
N CYS A 490 -25.32 -21.88 11.73
CA CYS A 490 -24.41 -20.82 11.29
C CYS A 490 -25.08 -19.73 10.43
N HIS A 491 -26.23 -20.03 9.81
CA HIS A 491 -27.01 -19.01 9.10
C HIS A 491 -27.56 -17.91 10.01
N LEU A 492 -27.67 -18.14 11.32
CA LEU A 492 -28.14 -17.15 12.29
C LEU A 492 -27.16 -15.97 12.46
N GLN A 493 -25.90 -16.15 12.05
CA GLN A 493 -24.90 -15.09 12.04
C GLN A 493 -24.96 -14.24 10.75
N LEU A 494 -25.73 -14.68 9.76
CA LEU A 494 -25.88 -14.00 8.48
C LEU A 494 -27.14 -13.14 8.48
N SER A 495 -27.05 -11.96 7.88
CA SER A 495 -28.20 -11.11 7.62
C SER A 495 -29.15 -11.75 6.60
N ARG A 496 -30.42 -11.36 6.64
CA ARG A 496 -31.41 -11.76 5.62
C ARG A 496 -30.94 -11.37 4.21
N PHE A 497 -30.29 -10.22 4.07
CA PHE A 497 -29.73 -9.75 2.81
C PHE A 497 -28.68 -10.72 2.25
N GLU A 498 -27.70 -11.13 3.07
CA GLU A 498 -26.65 -12.07 2.67
C GLU A 498 -27.22 -13.43 2.25
N LEU A 499 -28.20 -13.94 3.00
CA LEU A 499 -28.89 -15.20 2.68
C LEU A 499 -29.70 -15.11 1.38
N ASN A 500 -30.43 -14.01 1.17
CA ASN A 500 -31.16 -13.78 -0.08
C ASN A 500 -30.21 -13.66 -1.27
N LEU A 501 -29.07 -12.96 -1.09
CA LEU A 501 -28.06 -12.81 -2.13
C LEU A 501 -27.42 -14.16 -2.47
N TYR A 502 -27.08 -14.96 -1.47
CA TYR A 502 -26.58 -16.32 -1.67
C TYR A 502 -27.53 -17.16 -2.50
N ALA A 503 -28.82 -17.18 -2.14
CA ALA A 503 -29.83 -17.95 -2.85
C ALA A 503 -30.05 -17.45 -4.28
N ALA A 504 -30.01 -16.13 -4.50
CA ALA A 504 -30.14 -15.53 -5.82
C ALA A 504 -28.94 -15.85 -6.71
N VAL A 505 -27.71 -15.74 -6.19
CA VAL A 505 -26.47 -16.01 -6.92
C VAL A 505 -26.35 -17.50 -7.26
N THR A 506 -26.61 -18.39 -6.32
CA THR A 506 -26.59 -19.84 -6.59
C THR A 506 -27.66 -20.25 -7.58
N SER A 507 -28.90 -19.75 -7.46
CA SER A 507 -29.96 -19.99 -8.46
C SER A 507 -29.61 -19.44 -9.84
N TYR A 508 -28.86 -18.35 -9.91
CA TYR A 508 -28.39 -17.75 -11.15
C TYR A 508 -27.27 -18.58 -11.80
N LEU A 509 -26.32 -19.07 -11.00
CA LEU A 509 -25.18 -19.86 -11.48
C LEU A 509 -25.55 -21.33 -11.78
N GLU A 510 -26.50 -21.91 -11.05
CA GLU A 510 -26.91 -23.31 -11.15
C GLU A 510 -28.32 -23.45 -11.75
N THR A 511 -28.45 -23.09 -13.04
CA THR A 511 -29.74 -23.18 -13.75
C THR A 511 -30.36 -24.59 -13.62
N GLY A 512 -31.52 -24.65 -12.95
CA GLY A 512 -32.36 -25.85 -12.86
C GLY A 512 -32.09 -26.81 -11.68
N GLN A 513 -31.32 -26.42 -10.67
CA GLN A 513 -31.13 -27.25 -9.45
C GLN A 513 -31.69 -26.57 -8.19
N ASP A 514 -32.05 -27.39 -7.19
CA ASP A 514 -32.43 -26.88 -5.87
C ASP A 514 -31.19 -26.38 -5.13
N VAL A 515 -31.24 -25.12 -4.71
CA VAL A 515 -30.16 -24.45 -3.98
C VAL A 515 -30.07 -25.01 -2.56
N MET A 516 -28.97 -25.68 -2.24
CA MET A 516 -28.70 -26.17 -0.89
C MET A 516 -27.72 -25.26 -0.18
N PHE A 517 -28.05 -24.82 1.05
CA PHE A 517 -27.10 -24.11 1.91
C PHE A 517 -25.98 -25.06 2.35
N VAL A 518 -24.75 -24.78 1.94
CA VAL A 518 -23.57 -25.61 2.29
C VAL A 518 -23.00 -25.32 3.68
N GLY A 519 -23.54 -24.31 4.38
CA GLY A 519 -23.00 -23.83 5.65
C GLY A 519 -21.84 -22.85 5.48
N VAL A 520 -21.61 -22.02 6.49
CA VAL A 520 -20.37 -21.25 6.65
C VAL A 520 -19.44 -22.03 7.58
N GLY A 521 -18.20 -22.29 7.16
CA GLY A 521 -17.21 -22.97 7.99
C GLY A 521 -16.55 -21.99 8.96
N GLY A 522 -16.36 -22.42 10.21
CA GLY A 522 -15.71 -21.64 11.27
C GLY A 522 -16.52 -20.47 11.84
N GLN A 523 -16.08 -19.97 12.99
CA GLN A 523 -16.60 -18.74 13.60
C GLN A 523 -16.18 -17.55 12.72
N ILE A 524 -17.13 -16.80 12.16
CA ILE A 524 -16.81 -15.57 11.41
C ILE A 524 -16.40 -14.51 12.43
N SER A 525 -15.12 -14.44 12.79
CA SER A 525 -14.60 -13.36 13.62
C SER A 525 -14.35 -12.13 12.73
N TRP A 526 -15.17 -11.09 12.87
CA TRP A 526 -15.02 -9.82 12.15
C TRP A 526 -13.84 -8.94 12.64
N GLY A 527 -12.80 -9.55 13.22
CA GLY A 527 -11.64 -8.85 13.77
C GLY A 527 -10.49 -8.73 12.76
N ASP A 528 -9.83 -7.57 12.74
CA ASP A 528 -8.63 -7.33 11.94
C ASP A 528 -7.50 -8.28 12.38
N GLN A 529 -7.06 -9.13 11.45
CA GLN A 529 -5.88 -10.00 11.51
C GLN A 529 -5.94 -11.19 12.48
N GLY A 530 -6.61 -12.26 12.05
CA GLY A 530 -6.45 -13.59 12.65
C GLY A 530 -6.64 -14.69 11.61
N VAL A 531 -5.61 -15.51 11.38
CA VAL A 531 -5.68 -16.67 10.48
C VAL A 531 -6.66 -17.70 11.06
N VAL A 532 -7.78 -17.91 10.36
CA VAL A 532 -8.80 -18.89 10.74
C VAL A 532 -8.37 -20.29 10.26
N ARG A 533 -8.13 -21.23 11.17
CA ARG A 533 -8.08 -22.66 10.83
C ARG A 533 -9.50 -23.17 10.65
N GLY A 534 -9.83 -23.59 9.44
CA GLY A 534 -11.14 -24.15 9.09
C GLY A 534 -11.22 -25.62 9.45
N GLU A 535 -11.68 -25.92 10.66
CA GLU A 535 -12.45 -27.15 10.90
C GLU A 535 -13.93 -26.83 10.62
N GLY A 536 -14.76 -27.84 10.36
CA GLY A 536 -16.16 -27.65 9.93
C GLY A 536 -16.98 -26.81 10.91
N CYS A 537 -18.27 -26.58 10.62
CA CYS A 537 -19.15 -26.02 11.65
C CYS A 537 -19.31 -27.08 12.74
N ASP A 538 -18.38 -27.14 13.71
CA ASP A 538 -18.36 -28.14 14.78
C ASP A 538 -19.66 -28.11 15.58
N GLU A 539 -20.29 -26.95 15.71
CA GLU A 539 -21.63 -26.82 16.30
C GLU A 539 -22.73 -27.46 15.45
N CYS A 540 -22.69 -27.30 14.12
CA CYS A 540 -23.64 -27.93 13.20
C CYS A 540 -23.42 -29.45 13.13
N GLN A 541 -22.17 -29.89 13.19
CA GLN A 541 -21.78 -31.29 13.18
C GLN A 541 -22.09 -31.96 14.52
N ALA A 542 -21.83 -31.29 15.64
CA ALA A 542 -22.21 -31.72 16.99
C ALA A 542 -23.74 -31.75 17.17
N MET A 543 -24.48 -30.80 16.60
CA MET A 543 -25.94 -30.82 16.62
C MET A 543 -26.51 -31.98 15.78
N ARG A 544 -25.95 -32.26 14.60
CA ARG A 544 -26.27 -33.47 13.83
C ARG A 544 -25.96 -34.75 14.59
N LEU A 545 -24.86 -34.81 15.34
CA LEU A 545 -24.50 -35.95 16.17
C LEU A 545 -25.47 -36.12 17.36
N ARG A 546 -25.86 -35.02 18.04
CA ARG A 546 -26.85 -35.03 19.13
C ARG A 546 -28.25 -35.45 18.68
N LEU A 547 -28.66 -35.09 17.46
CA LEU A 547 -29.97 -35.44 16.90
C LEU A 547 -30.01 -36.86 16.31
N ARG A 548 -28.86 -37.43 15.93
CA ARG A 548 -28.77 -38.85 15.51
C ARG A 548 -28.85 -39.83 16.68
N ASP A 549 -28.75 -39.35 17.91
CA ASP A 549 -28.69 -40.19 19.10
C ASP A 549 -29.86 -39.95 20.08
N PRO A 550 -31.14 -40.09 19.66
CA PRO A 550 -32.28 -39.93 20.57
C PRO A 550 -32.44 -41.12 21.54
N LEU A 551 -31.63 -42.18 21.41
CA LEU A 551 -31.77 -43.43 22.18
C LEU A 551 -30.66 -43.67 23.23
N SER A 552 -29.58 -42.89 23.26
CA SER A 552 -28.51 -43.07 24.25
C SER A 552 -28.77 -42.38 25.60
N SER A 553 -29.88 -41.63 25.75
CA SER A 553 -30.23 -40.95 27.01
C SER A 553 -31.44 -41.54 27.78
N ILE A 554 -32.05 -42.64 27.31
CA ILE A 554 -33.27 -43.20 27.94
C ILE A 554 -32.98 -44.29 29.00
N THR A 555 -31.75 -44.77 29.17
CA THR A 555 -31.45 -45.80 30.18
C THR A 555 -30.36 -45.35 31.15
N GLY A 556 -30.77 -44.72 32.26
CA GLY A 556 -29.83 -44.40 33.33
C GLY A 556 -30.37 -43.56 34.48
N ILE A 557 -31.59 -43.81 34.98
CA ILE A 557 -32.02 -43.31 36.29
C ILE A 557 -32.02 -44.49 37.28
N PRO A 558 -31.27 -44.43 38.39
CA PRO A 558 -31.71 -44.98 39.64
C PRO A 558 -32.38 -43.88 40.47
N MET A 559 -33.64 -44.15 40.80
CA MET A 559 -34.47 -43.39 41.72
C MET A 559 -33.86 -43.49 43.13
N GLN A 560 -33.46 -42.37 43.74
CA GLN A 560 -33.47 -42.24 45.20
C GLN A 560 -33.99 -40.87 45.62
N THR A 561 -35.08 -40.93 46.36
CA THR A 561 -35.77 -39.84 47.05
C THR A 561 -35.05 -39.49 48.36
N SER A 562 -34.80 -38.20 48.62
CA SER A 562 -35.41 -37.45 49.73
C SER A 562 -34.65 -36.15 50.08
N VAL A 563 -35.43 -35.06 50.07
CA VAL A 563 -35.50 -33.90 50.99
C VAL A 563 -34.22 -33.41 51.71
N GLY A 564 -33.91 -32.12 51.51
CA GLY A 564 -33.07 -31.35 52.44
C GLY A 564 -32.74 -29.93 51.96
N VAL A 565 -33.33 -28.93 52.61
CA VAL A 565 -33.24 -27.47 52.38
C VAL A 565 -31.86 -26.90 52.74
N SER A 566 -31.29 -25.99 51.92
CA SER A 566 -30.83 -24.63 52.34
C SER A 566 -29.89 -23.93 51.36
N LEU A 567 -30.07 -22.60 51.33
CA LEU A 567 -29.27 -21.55 50.71
C LEU A 567 -27.79 -21.57 51.10
N GLY A 568 -26.92 -21.20 50.15
CA GLY A 568 -25.51 -20.91 50.42
C GLY A 568 -24.82 -20.26 49.21
N VAL A 569 -24.69 -18.94 49.26
CA VAL A 569 -23.82 -18.13 48.42
C VAL A 569 -22.37 -18.48 48.74
N ILE A 570 -21.57 -18.95 47.77
CA ILE A 570 -20.11 -18.88 47.83
C ILE A 570 -19.54 -18.57 46.44
N SER A 571 -18.84 -17.43 46.40
CA SER A 571 -17.90 -16.99 45.38
C SER A 571 -16.63 -17.86 45.45
N THR A 572 -16.18 -18.43 44.32
CA THR A 572 -14.83 -18.98 44.20
C THR A 572 -14.14 -18.50 42.92
N SER A 573 -13.08 -17.75 43.19
CA SER A 573 -11.96 -17.39 42.36
C SER A 573 -11.30 -18.58 41.65
N ILE A 574 -11.03 -18.43 40.36
CA ILE A 574 -10.19 -19.34 39.56
C ILE A 574 -8.71 -18.98 39.79
N PRO A 575 -7.83 -19.94 40.15
CA PRO A 575 -6.41 -19.69 40.26
C PRO A 575 -5.73 -19.75 38.89
N ARG A 576 -4.88 -18.74 38.61
CA ARG A 576 -3.94 -18.73 37.50
C ARG A 576 -2.88 -19.81 37.72
N VAL A 577 -2.70 -20.68 36.72
CA VAL A 577 -1.55 -21.60 36.62
C VAL A 577 -0.42 -20.87 35.88
N PRO A 578 0.83 -20.94 36.36
CA PRO A 578 1.99 -20.35 35.68
C PRO A 578 2.52 -21.28 34.59
N HIS A 579 2.79 -20.75 33.40
CA HIS A 579 3.59 -21.42 32.37
C HIS A 579 5.09 -21.18 32.62
N PRO A 580 5.96 -22.19 32.48
CA PRO A 580 7.41 -22.06 32.52
C PRO A 580 7.99 -21.57 31.18
N PRO A 581 9.25 -21.09 31.15
CA PRO A 581 9.79 -20.28 30.06
C PRO A 581 10.26 -21.09 28.86
N LEU A 582 10.17 -20.44 27.70
CA LEU A 582 10.79 -20.79 26.42
C LEU A 582 12.32 -20.73 26.53
N ASP A 583 12.98 -21.82 26.14
CA ASP A 583 14.39 -21.79 25.76
C ASP A 583 14.67 -22.79 24.61
N ARG A 584 15.34 -22.25 23.59
CA ARG A 584 16.16 -22.88 22.54
C ARG A 584 15.51 -23.91 21.61
N LEU A 585 15.54 -23.59 20.31
CA LEU A 585 16.38 -24.30 19.34
C LEU A 585 16.52 -23.45 18.06
N ALA A 586 17.65 -22.76 17.96
CA ALA A 586 18.28 -22.41 16.70
C ALA A 586 19.17 -23.59 16.29
N SER A 587 18.99 -24.12 15.10
CA SER A 587 20.04 -24.76 14.27
C SER A 587 19.40 -25.41 13.05
N GLN A 588 20.15 -25.37 11.95
CA GLN A 588 19.92 -25.99 10.63
C GLN A 588 19.26 -25.06 9.61
N PHE A 589 20.08 -24.34 8.83
CA PHE A 589 20.30 -24.66 7.42
C PHE A 589 21.74 -24.24 7.04
N VAL A 590 22.45 -25.19 6.43
CA VAL A 590 23.63 -24.97 5.57
C VAL A 590 23.11 -24.78 4.17
#